data_AF-V4AVP9-F1
#
_entry.id   AF-V4AVP9-F1
#
_cell.length_a   1.000
_cell.length_b   1.000
_cell.length_c   1.000
_cell.angle_alpha   90.00
_cell.angle_beta   90.00
_cell.angle_gamma   90.00
#
_symmetry.space_group_name_H-M   'P 1'
#
loop_
_entity.id
_entity.type
_entity.pdbx_description
1 polymer ?
#
loop_
_entity_poly.entity_id
_entity_poly.type
_entity_poly.pdbx_seq_one_letter_code
_entity_poly.pdbx_strand_id
1 'polypeptide(L)'
;LCISETLYVYYTNRTLCTSEAVYVYYTNRTLCTSETVYVYYTNRTLCTSETVYVYYTNRTLCTSETLYVYYTNRTLCTSETVYVYYTNRTLCTSETVYVYYTNRTLCTSETVYVYYTNRTLCTSETVYVYYTNRTLCTSETVYVYYTNRTLCTSETLYVYYTNRTLCTSEAVYVYYTNRTLCTSETVYVYYTNRTLCTSETVYVYYTNRT
;
A
#
# COMPACT_ATOMS: atom_id res chain seq x y z
N LEU A 1 4.42 -31.25 -19.61
CA LEU A 1 3.29 -30.57 -20.27
C LEU A 1 2.06 -31.40 -20.00
N CYS A 2 1.27 -31.02 -18.99
CA CYS A 2 -0.07 -31.57 -18.83
C CYS A 2 -1.00 -30.62 -19.59
N ILE A 3 -1.66 -31.14 -20.62
CA ILE A 3 -2.70 -30.40 -21.35
C ILE A 3 -4.01 -30.79 -20.68
N SER A 4 -4.34 -30.08 -19.61
CA SER A 4 -5.66 -30.11 -18.98
C SER A 4 -6.07 -28.67 -18.70
N GLU A 5 -7.35 -28.34 -18.91
CA GLU A 5 -7.90 -27.00 -18.62
C GLU A 5 -7.61 -26.62 -17.17
N THR A 6 -7.82 -27.56 -16.24
CA THR A 6 -7.50 -27.39 -14.83
C THR A 6 -6.36 -28.29 -14.40
N LEU A 7 -5.41 -27.76 -13.64
CA LEU A 7 -4.31 -28.52 -13.06
C LEU A 7 -4.30 -28.36 -11.54
N TYR A 8 -4.30 -29.48 -10.83
CA TYR A 8 -4.13 -29.51 -9.38
C TYR A 8 -2.76 -30.12 -9.05
N VAL A 9 -1.96 -29.40 -8.26
CA VAL A 9 -0.65 -29.84 -7.83
C VAL A 9 -0.59 -29.88 -6.31
N TYR A 10 -0.27 -31.05 -5.76
CA TYR A 10 -0.19 -31.29 -4.32
C TYR A 10 1.20 -31.79 -3.93
N TYR A 11 1.73 -31.30 -2.80
CA TYR A 11 2.89 -31.87 -2.10
C TYR A 11 4.14 -32.06 -2.97
N THR A 12 4.66 -30.98 -3.53
CA THR A 12 5.85 -31.04 -4.39
C THR A 12 6.94 -30.06 -3.96
N ASN A 13 8.20 -30.40 -4.23
CA ASN A 13 9.29 -29.50 -3.93
C ASN A 13 9.39 -28.36 -4.96
N ARG A 14 9.16 -28.66 -6.23
CA ARG A 14 9.15 -27.68 -7.32
C ARG A 14 8.06 -28.00 -8.32
N THR A 15 7.37 -26.97 -8.79
CA THR A 15 6.36 -27.09 -9.84
C THR A 15 6.66 -26.13 -10.97
N LEU A 16 6.50 -26.62 -12.20
CA LEU A 16 6.47 -25.84 -13.42
C LEU A 16 5.21 -26.24 -14.18
N CYS A 17 4.27 -25.31 -14.30
CA CYS A 17 2.92 -25.64 -14.76
C CYS A 17 2.39 -24.60 -15.75
N THR A 18 1.69 -25.10 -16.77
CA THR A 18 0.98 -24.32 -17.78
C THR A 18 -0.38 -24.97 -18.02
N SER A 19 -1.47 -24.27 -17.69
CA SER A 19 -2.86 -24.69 -17.95
C SER A 19 -3.76 -23.44 -17.98
N GLU A 20 -5.06 -23.58 -18.14
CA GLU A 20 -6.01 -22.46 -18.07
C GLU A 20 -6.21 -22.03 -16.61
N ALA A 21 -6.43 -23.00 -15.71
CA ALA A 21 -6.44 -22.82 -14.27
C ALA A 21 -5.41 -23.71 -13.57
N VAL A 22 -4.64 -23.16 -12.61
CA VAL A 22 -3.70 -23.91 -11.78
C VAL A 22 -4.03 -23.74 -10.30
N TYR A 23 -4.16 -24.86 -9.59
CA TYR A 23 -4.26 -24.91 -8.13
C TYR A 23 -3.02 -25.59 -7.55
N VAL A 24 -2.24 -24.86 -6.75
CA VAL A 24 -1.02 -25.37 -6.13
C VAL A 24 -1.20 -25.43 -4.62
N TYR A 25 -0.99 -26.60 -4.04
CA TYR A 25 -1.09 -26.85 -2.61
C TYR A 25 0.22 -27.43 -2.06
N TYR A 26 0.73 -26.82 -1.00
CA TYR A 26 1.87 -27.32 -0.22
C TYR A 26 3.13 -27.56 -1.07
N THR A 27 3.73 -26.47 -1.56
CA THR A 27 4.95 -26.55 -2.38
C THR A 27 6.07 -25.65 -1.89
N ASN A 28 7.32 -26.07 -2.11
CA ASN A 28 8.44 -25.21 -1.71
C ASN A 28 8.68 -24.10 -2.75
N ARG A 29 8.62 -24.43 -4.05
CA ARG A 29 8.75 -23.44 -5.12
C ARG A 29 7.75 -23.68 -6.24
N THR A 30 7.10 -22.61 -6.67
CA THR A 30 6.11 -22.65 -7.74
C THR A 30 6.50 -21.70 -8.85
N LEU A 31 6.47 -22.19 -10.10
CA LEU A 31 6.53 -21.40 -11.32
C LEU A 31 5.33 -21.75 -12.20
N CYS A 32 4.39 -20.82 -12.39
CA CYS A 32 3.17 -21.08 -13.15
C CYS A 32 2.81 -19.96 -14.11
N THR A 33 2.32 -20.34 -15.29
CA THR A 33 1.66 -19.44 -16.23
C THR A 33 0.29 -19.99 -16.58
N SER A 34 -0.77 -19.20 -16.36
CA SER A 34 -2.17 -19.63 -16.47
C SER A 34 -3.09 -18.44 -16.69
N GLU A 35 -4.35 -18.63 -17.09
CA GLU A 35 -5.35 -17.55 -16.96
C GLU A 35 -5.64 -17.28 -15.49
N THR A 36 -5.81 -18.33 -14.68
CA THR A 36 -6.04 -18.23 -13.23
C THR A 36 -5.09 -19.10 -12.41
N VAL A 37 -4.48 -18.54 -11.35
CA VAL A 37 -3.59 -19.29 -10.44
C VAL A 37 -4.01 -19.13 -8.98
N TYR A 38 -4.25 -20.25 -8.31
CA TYR A 38 -4.45 -20.33 -6.86
C TYR A 38 -3.25 -21.01 -6.20
N VAL A 39 -2.60 -20.32 -5.26
CA VAL A 39 -1.43 -20.83 -4.55
C VAL A 39 -1.69 -20.87 -3.05
N TYR A 40 -1.73 -22.09 -2.51
CA TYR A 40 -1.94 -22.40 -1.11
C TYR A 40 -0.67 -22.98 -0.49
N TYR A 41 -0.18 -22.34 0.59
CA TYR A 41 0.96 -22.80 1.38
C TYR A 41 2.23 -23.05 0.57
N THR A 42 2.95 -21.96 0.28
CA THR A 42 4.20 -22.06 -0.47
C THR A 42 5.34 -21.28 0.15
N ASN A 43 6.58 -21.72 -0.05
CA ASN A 43 7.71 -20.92 0.42
C ASN A 43 8.05 -19.81 -0.60
N ARG A 44 8.05 -20.13 -1.89
CA ARG A 44 8.31 -19.16 -2.95
C ARG A 44 7.40 -19.36 -4.16
N THR A 45 6.82 -18.27 -4.63
CA THR A 45 5.90 -18.29 -5.76
C THR A 45 6.36 -17.29 -6.81
N LEU A 46 6.44 -17.77 -8.05
CA LEU A 46 6.63 -16.97 -9.25
C LEU A 46 5.49 -17.27 -10.23
N CYS A 47 4.59 -16.33 -10.47
CA CYS A 47 3.43 -16.56 -11.32
C CYS A 47 3.19 -15.42 -12.30
N THR A 48 2.73 -15.77 -13.50
CA THR A 48 2.23 -14.83 -14.51
C THR A 48 0.86 -15.29 -14.98
N SER A 49 -0.19 -14.49 -14.77
CA SER A 49 -1.57 -14.90 -15.02
C SER A 49 -2.52 -13.73 -14.97
N GLU A 50 -3.69 -13.78 -15.62
CA GLU A 50 -4.69 -12.70 -15.50
C GLU A 50 -5.12 -12.50 -14.05
N THR A 51 -5.42 -13.59 -13.33
CA THR A 51 -5.81 -13.53 -11.92
C THR A 51 -4.99 -14.46 -11.04
N VAL A 52 -4.41 -13.92 -9.97
CA VAL A 52 -3.59 -14.69 -9.03
C VAL A 52 -4.09 -14.53 -7.60
N TYR A 53 -4.34 -15.67 -6.95
CA TYR A 53 -4.67 -15.75 -5.52
C TYR A 53 -3.53 -16.44 -4.78
N VAL A 54 -2.82 -15.70 -3.94
CA VAL A 54 -1.75 -16.21 -3.10
C VAL A 54 -2.18 -16.13 -1.66
N TYR A 55 -2.24 -17.26 -0.98
CA TYR A 55 -2.48 -17.31 0.46
C TYR A 55 -1.14 -17.39 1.19
N TYR A 56 -0.99 -18.32 2.12
CA TYR A 56 0.20 -18.44 2.97
C TYR A 56 1.49 -18.63 2.18
N THR A 57 2.26 -17.55 2.03
CA THR A 57 3.51 -17.58 1.27
C THR A 57 4.63 -16.82 1.96
N ASN A 58 5.86 -17.34 1.95
CA ASN A 58 6.98 -16.60 2.52
C ASN A 58 7.46 -15.50 1.55
N ARG A 59 7.57 -15.81 0.25
CA ARG A 59 7.95 -14.84 -0.78
C ARG A 59 7.13 -15.00 -2.05
N THR A 60 6.52 -13.91 -2.48
CA THR A 60 5.71 -13.87 -3.69
C THR A 60 6.33 -12.90 -4.70
N LEU A 61 6.47 -13.36 -5.94
CA LEU A 61 6.81 -12.55 -7.11
C LEU A 61 5.76 -12.82 -8.19
N CYS A 62 4.82 -11.92 -8.42
CA CYS A 62 3.74 -12.16 -9.38
C CYS A 62 3.56 -10.99 -10.36
N THR A 63 3.17 -11.34 -11.58
CA THR A 63 2.69 -10.40 -12.59
C THR A 63 1.29 -10.82 -13.03
N SER A 64 0.32 -9.91 -12.97
CA SER A 64 -1.08 -10.24 -13.30
C SER A 64 -1.90 -9.02 -13.70
N GLU A 65 -3.16 -9.20 -14.10
CA GLU A 65 -4.11 -8.08 -14.14
C GLU A 65 -4.61 -7.83 -12.71
N THR A 66 -5.06 -8.89 -12.04
CA THR A 66 -5.53 -8.84 -10.65
C THR A 66 -4.74 -9.78 -9.74
N LEU A 67 -4.25 -9.24 -8.61
CA LEU A 67 -3.51 -10.01 -7.61
C LEU A 67 -4.14 -9.87 -6.23
N TYR A 68 -4.47 -11.01 -5.63
CA TYR A 68 -4.85 -11.11 -4.22
C TYR A 68 -3.77 -11.84 -3.44
N VAL A 69 -3.22 -11.19 -2.41
CA VAL A 69 -2.20 -11.77 -1.54
C VAL A 69 -2.66 -11.73 -0.09
N TYR A 70 -2.70 -12.88 0.56
CA TYR A 70 -3.09 -13.06 1.96
C TYR A 70 -1.95 -13.70 2.75
N TYR A 71 -1.62 -13.18 3.93
CA TYR A 71 -0.67 -13.82 4.87
C TYR A 71 0.71 -14.11 4.25
N THR A 72 1.44 -13.05 3.94
CA THR A 72 2.75 -13.12 3.28
C THR A 72 3.83 -12.45 4.09
N ASN A 73 5.05 -13.00 4.08
CA ASN A 73 6.17 -12.30 4.70
C ASN A 73 6.71 -11.20 3.78
N ARG A 74 6.89 -11.52 2.48
CA ARG A 74 7.37 -10.55 1.49
C ARG A 74 6.64 -10.70 0.17
N THR A 75 6.11 -9.59 -0.34
CA THR A 75 5.45 -9.53 -1.63
C THR A 75 6.18 -8.53 -2.52
N LEU A 76 6.51 -8.96 -3.73
CA LEU A 76 6.95 -8.12 -4.84
C LEU A 76 5.99 -8.40 -6.01
N CYS A 77 5.27 -7.41 -6.51
CA CYS A 77 4.34 -7.66 -7.61
C CYS A 77 4.12 -6.46 -8.51
N THR A 78 3.75 -6.78 -9.74
CA THR A 78 3.31 -5.84 -10.76
C THR A 78 1.95 -6.27 -11.27
N SER A 79 0.92 -5.44 -11.11
CA SER A 79 -0.44 -5.80 -11.55
C SER A 79 -1.21 -4.55 -11.97
N GLU A 80 -2.37 -4.64 -12.60
CA GLU A 80 -3.27 -3.46 -12.69
C GLU A 80 -3.89 -3.18 -11.32
N THR A 81 -4.40 -4.23 -10.67
CA THR A 81 -4.99 -4.14 -9.33
C THR A 81 -4.33 -5.11 -8.35
N VAL A 82 -3.98 -4.60 -7.17
CA VAL A 82 -3.30 -5.38 -6.12
C VAL A 82 -4.05 -5.25 -4.80
N TYR A 83 -4.48 -6.38 -4.25
CA TYR A 83 -5.04 -6.49 -2.90
C TYR A 83 -4.09 -7.28 -2.01
N VAL A 84 -3.60 -6.63 -0.95
CA VAL A 84 -2.61 -7.20 -0.05
C VAL A 84 -3.14 -7.18 1.38
N TYR A 85 -3.26 -8.35 1.98
CA TYR A 85 -3.76 -8.57 3.33
C TYR A 85 -2.71 -9.26 4.20
N TYR A 86 -2.46 -8.71 5.40
CA TYR A 86 -1.61 -9.31 6.43
C TYR A 86 -0.20 -9.63 5.94
N THR A 87 0.62 -8.58 5.81
CA THR A 87 1.95 -8.70 5.20
C THR A 87 3.02 -8.02 6.01
N ASN A 88 4.18 -8.65 6.15
CA ASN A 88 5.27 -7.97 6.85
C ASN A 88 5.92 -6.90 5.96
N ARG A 89 6.18 -7.20 4.69
CA ARG A 89 6.75 -6.26 3.73
C ARG A 89 6.12 -6.39 2.36
N THR A 90 5.73 -5.26 1.81
CA THR A 90 5.07 -5.19 0.50
C THR A 90 5.81 -4.19 -0.37
N LEU A 91 6.13 -4.62 -1.60
CA LEU A 91 6.64 -3.79 -2.68
C LEU A 91 5.75 -4.01 -3.91
N CYS A 92 4.98 -3.00 -4.32
CA CYS A 92 4.04 -3.13 -5.44
C CYS A 92 4.17 -1.98 -6.43
N THR A 93 3.99 -2.32 -7.70
CA THR A 93 3.77 -1.36 -8.78
C THR A 93 2.46 -1.72 -9.48
N SER A 94 1.47 -0.83 -9.49
CA SER A 94 0.18 -1.10 -10.14
C SER A 94 -0.58 0.16 -10.49
N GLU A 95 -1.75 0.08 -11.11
CA GLU A 95 -2.65 1.25 -11.23
C GLU A 95 -3.33 1.50 -9.88
N THR A 96 -3.85 0.44 -9.25
CA THR A 96 -4.50 0.51 -7.95
C THR A 96 -3.89 -0.45 -6.94
N VAL A 97 -3.61 0.02 -5.72
CA VAL A 97 -3.15 -0.82 -4.61
C VAL A 97 -4.05 -0.65 -3.40
N TYR A 98 -4.54 -1.76 -2.87
CA TYR A 98 -5.17 -1.85 -1.57
C TYR A 98 -4.29 -2.65 -0.61
N VAL A 99 -3.82 -2.01 0.47
CA VAL A 99 -2.98 -2.63 1.49
C VAL A 99 -3.69 -2.62 2.83
N TYR A 100 -3.87 -3.79 3.41
CA TYR A 100 -4.49 -4.00 4.71
C TYR A 100 -3.54 -4.73 5.66
N TYR A 101 -3.34 -4.16 6.85
CA TYR A 101 -2.58 -4.79 7.95
C TYR A 101 -1.14 -5.15 7.56
N THR A 102 -0.31 -4.15 7.31
CA THR A 102 1.10 -4.39 6.97
C THR A 102 2.08 -3.65 7.88
N ASN A 103 3.24 -4.28 8.11
CA ASN A 103 4.27 -3.63 8.91
C ASN A 103 5.01 -2.57 8.07
N ARG A 104 5.35 -2.88 6.82
CA ARG A 104 6.01 -1.95 5.90
C ARG A 104 5.47 -2.07 4.49
N THR A 105 5.10 -0.93 3.93
CA THR A 105 4.61 -0.83 2.55
C THR A 105 5.49 0.12 1.76
N LEU A 106 5.87 -0.30 0.56
CA LEU A 106 6.45 0.53 -0.48
C LEU A 106 5.62 0.35 -1.76
N CYS A 107 4.92 1.39 -2.20
CA CYS A 107 4.03 1.30 -3.37
C CYS A 107 4.26 2.44 -4.35
N THR A 108 4.17 2.11 -5.64
CA THR A 108 4.10 3.08 -6.72
C THR A 108 2.86 2.77 -7.56
N SER A 109 1.89 3.68 -7.61
CA SER A 109 0.67 3.45 -8.40
C SER A 109 -0.06 4.75 -8.77
N GLU A 110 -1.18 4.69 -9.47
CA GLU A 110 -2.04 5.88 -9.63
C GLU A 110 -2.82 6.14 -8.34
N THR A 111 -3.38 5.07 -7.75
CA THR A 111 -4.13 5.16 -6.50
C THR A 111 -3.61 4.16 -5.47
N VAL A 112 -3.39 4.63 -4.24
CA VAL A 112 -3.02 3.76 -3.10
C VAL A 112 -4.00 3.95 -1.96
N TYR A 113 -4.59 2.85 -1.50
CA TYR A 113 -5.33 2.77 -0.26
C TYR A 113 -4.54 1.95 0.77
N VAL A 114 -4.20 2.58 1.90
CA VAL A 114 -3.44 1.95 2.97
C VAL A 114 -4.24 1.97 4.27
N TYR A 115 -4.49 0.78 4.82
CA TYR A 115 -5.21 0.57 6.07
C TYR A 115 -4.34 -0.17 7.08
N TYR A 116 -4.21 0.39 8.28
CA TYR A 116 -3.56 -0.25 9.43
C TYR A 116 -2.12 -0.65 9.16
N THR A 117 -1.23 0.33 9.02
CA THR A 117 0.19 0.04 8.77
C THR A 117 1.14 0.73 9.73
N ASN A 118 2.26 0.08 10.04
CA ASN A 118 3.25 0.71 10.90
C ASN A 118 4.07 1.75 10.13
N ARG A 119 4.49 1.42 8.90
CA ARG A 119 5.24 2.35 8.04
C ARG A 119 4.80 2.24 6.60
N THR A 120 4.49 3.39 6.01
CA THR A 120 4.11 3.51 4.61
C THR A 120 5.08 4.44 3.89
N LEU A 121 5.56 4.00 2.73
CA LEU A 121 6.24 4.82 1.74
C LEU A 121 5.49 4.67 0.42
N CYS A 122 4.85 5.72 -0.08
CA CYS A 122 4.09 5.65 -1.34
C CYS A 122 4.42 6.81 -2.28
N THR A 123 4.40 6.50 -3.57
CA THR A 123 4.42 7.49 -4.65
C THR A 123 3.23 7.23 -5.57
N SER A 124 2.27 8.15 -5.66
CA SER A 124 1.09 7.96 -6.51
C SER A 124 0.36 9.24 -6.84
N GLU A 125 -0.59 9.25 -7.77
CA GLU A 125 -1.42 10.45 -8.01
C GLU A 125 -2.31 10.72 -6.80
N THR A 126 -2.92 9.67 -6.23
CA THR A 126 -3.75 9.78 -5.03
C THR A 126 -3.33 8.78 -3.96
N VAL A 127 -3.24 9.22 -2.70
CA VAL A 127 -2.96 8.38 -1.54
C VAL A 127 -4.03 8.56 -0.47
N TYR A 128 -4.65 7.45 -0.06
CA TYR A 128 -5.51 7.37 1.10
C TYR A 128 -4.85 6.54 2.19
N VAL A 129 -4.59 7.16 3.35
CA VAL A 129 -3.94 6.51 4.50
C VAL A 129 -4.83 6.56 5.73
N TYR A 130 -5.18 5.37 6.21
CA TYR A 130 -5.99 5.13 7.39
C TYR A 130 -5.18 4.37 8.44
N TYR A 131 -5.10 4.95 9.65
CA TYR A 131 -4.47 4.33 10.83
C TYR A 131 -3.03 3.89 10.59
N THR A 132 -2.09 4.82 10.60
CA THR A 132 -0.67 4.48 10.49
C THR A 132 0.21 5.14 11.53
N ASN A 133 1.30 4.48 11.90
CA ASN A 133 2.25 5.09 12.82
C ASN A 133 3.14 6.10 12.10
N ARG A 134 3.63 5.77 10.90
CA ARG A 134 4.46 6.68 10.09
C ARG A 134 4.09 6.59 8.62
N THR A 135 3.87 7.74 8.01
CA THR A 135 3.59 7.87 6.58
C THR A 135 4.63 8.77 5.96
N LEU A 136 5.22 8.31 4.87
CA LEU A 136 6.03 9.09 3.94
C LEU A 136 5.40 8.98 2.55
N CYS A 137 4.88 10.08 2.00
CA CYS A 137 4.18 10.04 0.72
C CYS A 137 4.57 11.19 -0.19
N THR A 138 4.63 10.90 -1.50
CA THR A 138 4.76 11.89 -2.56
C THR A 138 3.64 11.68 -3.56
N SER A 139 2.75 12.65 -3.73
CA SER A 139 1.52 12.45 -4.50
C SER A 139 0.83 13.76 -4.88
N GLU A 140 -0.03 13.82 -5.90
CA GLU A 140 -0.83 15.03 -6.14
C GLU A 140 -1.79 15.28 -4.98
N THR A 141 -2.53 14.24 -4.54
CA THR A 141 -3.50 14.37 -3.45
C THR A 141 -3.29 13.33 -2.36
N VAL A 142 -3.17 13.78 -1.11
CA VAL A 142 -2.96 12.89 0.04
C VAL A 142 -4.05 13.10 1.08
N TYR A 143 -4.74 12.03 1.45
CA TYR A 143 -5.72 11.99 2.53
C TYR A 143 -5.20 11.14 3.68
N VAL A 144 -5.12 11.72 4.88
CA VAL A 144 -4.63 11.06 6.09
C VAL A 144 -5.64 11.19 7.22
N TYR A 145 -6.20 10.07 7.65
CA TYR A 145 -7.29 10.10 8.65
C TYR A 145 -6.83 9.93 10.09
N TYR A 146 -5.83 9.07 10.37
CA TYR A 146 -5.30 8.87 11.71
C TYR A 146 -3.84 8.46 11.66
N THR A 147 -2.94 9.35 12.07
CA THR A 147 -1.50 9.06 12.05
C THR A 147 -0.73 9.61 13.23
N ASN A 148 0.36 8.95 13.61
CA ASN A 148 1.25 9.53 14.62
C ASN A 148 2.24 10.50 13.96
N ARG A 149 2.78 10.17 12.79
CA ARG A 149 3.69 11.05 12.06
C ARG A 149 3.44 10.98 10.56
N THR A 150 3.24 12.15 9.96
CA THR A 150 3.14 12.34 8.51
C THR A 150 4.31 13.15 8.02
N LEU A 151 4.95 12.66 6.97
CA LEU A 151 5.89 13.40 6.14
C LEU A 151 5.39 13.31 4.69
N CYS A 152 4.82 14.39 4.17
CA CYS A 152 4.20 14.34 2.84
C CYS A 152 4.65 15.49 1.95
N THR A 153 4.82 15.19 0.66
CA THR A 153 5.01 16.19 -0.39
C THR A 153 3.86 16.04 -1.39
N SER A 154 2.99 17.03 -1.54
CA SER A 154 1.84 16.92 -2.44
C SER A 154 1.33 18.24 -2.99
N GLU A 155 0.42 18.25 -3.97
CA GLU A 155 -0.28 19.49 -4.32
C GLU A 155 -1.30 19.81 -3.23
N THR A 156 -2.12 18.82 -2.87
CA THR A 156 -3.11 18.95 -1.79
C THR A 156 -2.89 17.89 -0.70
N LEU A 157 -2.99 18.33 0.55
CA LEU A 157 -2.86 17.45 1.72
C LEU A 157 -4.03 17.66 2.68
N TYR A 158 -4.81 16.61 2.92
CA TYR A 158 -5.85 16.56 3.94
C TYR A 158 -5.39 15.68 5.10
N VAL A 159 -5.33 16.24 6.31
CA VAL A 159 -4.98 15.53 7.54
C VAL A 159 -6.07 15.73 8.58
N TYR A 160 -6.77 14.67 8.96
CA TYR A 160 -7.84 14.76 9.95
C TYR A 160 -7.28 14.68 11.37
N TYR A 161 -6.61 13.58 11.72
CA TYR A 161 -5.99 13.42 13.04
C TYR A 161 -4.54 13.02 12.90
N THR A 162 -3.66 13.87 13.43
CA THR A 162 -2.23 13.59 13.51
C THR A 162 -1.62 14.06 14.82
N ASN A 163 -0.56 13.40 15.28
CA ASN A 163 0.26 13.97 16.35
C ASN A 163 1.32 14.92 15.78
N ARG A 164 1.91 14.60 14.63
CA ARG A 164 2.92 15.45 13.99
C ARG A 164 2.78 15.40 12.48
N THR A 165 2.60 16.56 11.87
CA THR A 165 2.69 16.74 10.42
C THR A 165 3.93 17.53 10.06
N LEU A 166 4.72 16.99 9.14
CA LEU A 166 5.72 17.71 8.38
C LEU A 166 5.32 17.62 6.90
N CYS A 167 5.06 18.73 6.24
CA CYS A 167 4.63 18.66 4.85
C CYS A 167 5.09 19.84 4.00
N THR A 168 5.22 19.58 2.70
CA THR A 168 5.42 20.59 1.67
C THR A 168 4.32 20.41 0.62
N SER A 169 3.43 21.38 0.47
CA SER A 169 2.34 21.27 -0.51
C SER A 169 1.82 22.61 -0.98
N GLU A 170 0.96 22.68 -1.98
CA GLU A 170 0.31 23.95 -2.35
C GLU A 170 -0.79 24.30 -1.35
N ALA A 171 -1.64 23.32 -1.02
CA ALA A 171 -2.71 23.45 -0.03
C ALA A 171 -2.65 22.39 1.08
N VAL A 172 -2.68 22.84 2.34
CA VAL A 172 -2.73 21.98 3.54
C VAL A 172 -4.04 22.21 4.30
N TYR A 173 -4.80 21.14 4.51
CA TYR A 173 -5.99 21.13 5.38
C TYR A 173 -5.75 20.19 6.56
N VAL A 174 -5.59 20.74 7.76
CA VAL A 174 -5.37 19.98 8.99
C VAL A 174 -6.51 20.22 9.97
N TYR A 175 -7.27 19.18 10.28
CA TYR A 175 -8.40 19.29 11.20
C TYR A 175 -7.96 19.26 12.66
N TYR A 176 -7.18 18.24 13.05
CA TYR A 176 -6.67 18.09 14.41
C TYR A 176 -5.21 17.65 14.39
N THR A 177 -4.35 18.46 15.03
CA THR A 177 -2.93 18.16 15.16
C THR A 177 -2.38 18.57 16.51
N ASN A 178 -1.37 17.86 17.01
CA ASN A 178 -0.59 18.38 18.13
C ASN A 178 0.52 19.32 17.63
N ARG A 179 1.17 18.99 16.51
CA ARG A 179 2.21 19.84 15.92
C ARG A 179 2.15 19.79 14.41
N THR A 180 2.12 20.96 13.78
CA THR A 180 2.25 21.09 12.33
C THR A 180 3.46 21.94 11.99
N LEU A 181 4.33 21.38 11.15
CA LEU A 181 5.39 22.09 10.47
C LEU A 181 5.13 22.00 8.97
N CYS A 182 4.83 23.11 8.31
CA CYS A 182 4.42 23.07 6.92
C CYS A 182 5.00 24.20 6.07
N THR A 183 5.34 23.89 4.81
CA THR A 183 5.64 24.91 3.80
C THR A 183 4.57 24.80 2.71
N SER A 184 3.78 25.85 2.51
CA SER A 184 2.64 25.79 1.58
C SER A 184 2.25 27.16 1.05
N GLU A 185 1.43 27.25 0.01
CA GLU A 185 0.80 28.54 -0.36
C GLU A 185 -0.36 28.84 0.60
N THR A 186 -1.22 27.84 0.83
CA THR A 186 -2.42 27.94 1.68
C THR A 186 -2.45 26.89 2.78
N VAL A 187 -2.72 27.32 4.00
CA VAL A 187 -2.77 26.43 5.18
C VAL A 187 -4.05 26.69 5.97
N TYR A 188 -4.87 25.66 6.14
CA TYR A 188 -6.05 25.64 7.00
C TYR A 188 -5.80 24.69 8.18
N VAL A 189 -5.80 25.22 9.40
CA VAL A 189 -5.63 24.44 10.63
C VAL A 189 -6.82 24.69 11.56
N TYR A 190 -7.63 23.68 11.80
CA TYR A 190 -8.82 23.83 12.63
C TYR A 190 -8.48 23.79 14.12
N TYR A 191 -7.83 22.72 14.59
CA TYR A 191 -7.33 22.58 15.96
C TYR A 191 -5.85 22.20 15.98
N THR A 192 -5.06 22.97 16.72
CA THR A 192 -3.64 22.68 16.93
C THR A 192 -3.14 23.06 18.32
N ASN A 193 -2.14 22.34 18.83
CA ASN A 193 -1.36 22.84 19.96
C ASN A 193 -0.20 23.74 19.54
N ARG A 194 0.43 23.48 18.39
CA ARG A 194 1.55 24.27 17.86
C ARG A 194 1.58 24.25 16.34
N THR A 195 1.76 25.40 15.73
CA THR A 195 1.91 25.59 14.29
C THR A 195 3.16 26.39 13.99
N LEU A 196 4.00 25.85 13.12
CA LEU A 196 5.09 26.58 12.49
C LEU A 196 4.94 26.38 10.99
N CYS A 197 4.39 27.37 10.28
CA CYS A 197 4.22 27.25 8.84
C CYS A 197 4.80 28.45 8.11
N THR A 198 5.41 28.18 6.97
CA THR A 198 5.83 29.20 6.00
C THR A 198 4.85 29.14 4.84
N SER A 199 3.93 30.10 4.80
CA SER A 199 2.96 30.20 3.70
C SER A 199 2.54 31.64 3.42
N GLU A 200 1.94 31.84 2.26
CA GLU A 200 1.32 33.12 1.90
C GLU A 200 0.08 33.36 2.76
N THR A 201 -0.71 32.31 2.99
CA THR A 201 -1.92 32.39 3.82
C THR A 201 -1.97 31.26 4.85
N VAL A 202 -2.31 31.63 6.09
CA VAL A 202 -2.55 30.69 7.20
C VAL A 202 -3.88 31.05 7.87
N TYR A 203 -4.83 30.12 7.86
CA TYR A 203 -6.06 30.18 8.63
C TYR A 203 -5.95 29.23 9.81
N VAL A 204 -5.94 29.77 11.04
CA VAL A 204 -5.97 28.96 12.25
C VAL A 204 -7.19 29.29 13.10
N TYR A 205 -8.04 28.30 13.34
CA TYR A 205 -9.29 28.51 14.08
C TYR A 205 -9.09 28.40 15.58
N TYR A 206 -8.39 27.36 16.05
CA TYR A 206 -8.14 27.15 17.49
C TYR A 206 -6.70 26.72 17.75
N THR A 207 -6.02 27.47 18.63
CA THR A 207 -4.65 27.15 19.08
C THR A 207 -4.52 27.19 20.60
N ASN A 208 -3.79 26.23 21.18
CA ASN A 208 -3.48 26.25 22.62
C ASN A 208 -2.19 27.02 22.95
N ARG A 209 -1.31 27.31 21.98
CA ARG A 209 -0.09 28.13 22.13
C ARG A 209 0.47 28.51 20.75
N THR A 210 0.70 29.80 20.53
CA THR A 210 1.56 30.36 19.47
C THR A 210 3.03 30.17 19.81
#